data_AF-A0A0L0TBE9-F1
#
_entry.id   AF-A0A0L0TBE9-F1
#
_cell.length_a   1.000
_cell.length_b   1.000
_cell.length_c   1.000
_cell.angle_alpha   90.00
_cell.angle_beta   90.00
_cell.angle_gamma   90.00
#
_symmetry.space_group_name_H-M   'P 1'
#
loop_
_entity.id
_entity.type
_entity.pdbx_description
1 polymer ?
#
loop_
_entity_poly.entity_id
_entity_poly.type
_entity_poly.pdbx_seq_one_letter_code
_entity_poly.pdbx_strand_id
1 'polypeptide(L)'
;MSAAAQVQSQYQSQWGHDAGYQAQSQSQAQYQSGDHGAQAQYQSQSQYQSGHGDGVQAQSQAQIQIGDHGAQAQYQSQYQSQFGGHDVGYQAQSQAQFQSGHVGHNSTDQFQVQSQSQSQWGQDAGYQAQSQYQSQTQYDHGHGHGDVFQSQAQSQSQWGHGGDAFQSQYQSQSQYDHGHGHGDVFQAQAQSQTQWGHDGGYQAQYQDQSQYVYDHGHYGCF
;
A
#
# COMPACT_ATOMS: atom_id res chain seq x y z
N MET A 1 0.84 -35.79 -4.19
CA MET A 1 0.44 -34.39 -3.88
C MET A 1 1.65 -33.71 -3.25
N SER A 2 2.36 -32.87 -3.98
CA SER A 2 3.54 -32.17 -3.44
C SER A 2 3.58 -30.75 -3.99
N ALA A 3 3.27 -29.78 -3.14
CA ALA A 3 3.70 -28.41 -3.36
C ALA A 3 5.13 -28.29 -2.81
N ALA A 4 6.04 -27.74 -3.61
CA ALA A 4 7.42 -27.51 -3.20
C ALA A 4 7.62 -26.01 -2.98
N ALA A 5 8.04 -25.64 -1.78
CA ALA A 5 8.46 -24.28 -1.46
C ALA A 5 9.94 -24.33 -1.07
N GLN A 6 10.79 -23.64 -1.82
CA GLN A 6 12.20 -23.46 -1.48
C GLN A 6 12.42 -22.00 -1.10
N VAL A 7 12.83 -21.77 0.15
CA VAL A 7 13.14 -20.44 0.67
C VAL A 7 14.59 -20.42 1.09
N GLN A 8 15.34 -19.43 0.60
CA GLN A 8 16.70 -19.14 1.02
C GLN A 8 16.78 -17.68 1.46
N SER A 9 17.23 -17.45 2.68
CA SER A 9 17.45 -16.12 3.22
C SER A 9 18.90 -16.00 3.69
N GLN A 10 19.55 -14.90 3.33
CA GLN A 10 20.87 -14.52 3.80
C GLN A 10 20.76 -13.20 4.55
N TYR A 11 21.35 -13.15 5.73
CA TYR A 11 21.38 -11.97 6.58
C TYR A 11 22.83 -11.67 6.95
N GLN A 12 23.25 -10.43 6.71
CA GLN A 12 24.57 -9.95 7.10
C GLN A 12 24.42 -8.61 7.81
N SER A 13 24.94 -8.53 9.03
CA SER A 13 25.03 -7.29 9.80
C SER A 13 26.48 -7.03 10.17
N GLN A 14 26.91 -5.78 10.03
CA GLN A 14 28.22 -5.33 10.45
C GLN A 14 28.06 -4.22 11.48
N TRP A 15 28.74 -4.41 12.62
CA TRP A 15 28.82 -3.44 13.70
C TRP A 15 30.19 -2.80 13.65
N GLY A 16 30.25 -1.54 13.23
CA GLY A 16 31.48 -0.75 13.29
C GLY A 16 31.58 -0.09 14.66
N HIS A 17 32.65 -0.36 15.41
CA HIS A 17 32.89 0.23 16.74
C HIS A 17 32.97 1.78 16.74
N ASP A 18 33.08 2.42 15.56
CA ASP A 18 33.11 3.88 15.37
C ASP A 18 32.26 4.39 14.18
N ALA A 19 31.51 3.53 13.48
CA ALA A 19 30.96 3.85 12.14
C ALA A 19 29.43 3.64 11.97
N GLY A 20 28.71 3.25 13.02
CA GLY A 20 27.27 2.99 12.96
C GLY A 20 26.93 1.53 12.61
N TYR A 21 25.63 1.26 12.43
CA TYR A 21 25.07 -0.07 12.18
C TYR A 21 24.64 -0.19 10.71
N GLN A 22 25.18 -1.19 10.01
CA GLN A 22 24.71 -1.55 8.67
C GLN A 22 24.25 -3.01 8.67
N ALA A 23 23.03 -3.25 8.21
CA ALA A 23 22.51 -4.59 7.98
C ALA A 23 21.90 -4.71 6.60
N GLN A 24 22.14 -5.85 5.97
CA GLN A 24 21.58 -6.23 4.69
C GLN A 24 20.94 -7.60 4.81
N SER A 25 19.72 -7.72 4.31
CA SER A 25 19.03 -9.00 4.18
C SER A 25 18.63 -9.22 2.73
N GLN A 26 18.90 -10.41 2.22
CA GLN A 26 18.38 -10.87 0.93
C GLN A 26 17.58 -12.14 1.16
N SER A 27 16.38 -12.21 0.59
CA SER A 27 15.58 -13.43 0.62
C SER A 27 15.05 -13.75 -0.76
N GLN A 28 15.11 -15.03 -1.10
CA GLN A 28 14.56 -15.58 -2.32
C GLN A 28 13.67 -16.76 -1.94
N ALA A 29 12.46 -16.78 -2.49
CA ALA A 29 11.53 -17.88 -2.35
C ALA A 29 11.01 -18.30 -3.71
N GLN A 30 10.94 -19.60 -3.95
CA GLN A 30 10.31 -20.20 -5.11
C GLN A 30 9.21 -21.14 -4.64
N TYR A 31 8.02 -20.95 -5.17
CA TYR A 31 6.84 -21.75 -4.90
C TYR A 31 6.41 -22.41 -6.20
N GLN A 32 6.27 -23.75 -6.19
CA GLN A 32 5.71 -24.52 -7.28
C GLN A 32 4.53 -25.34 -6.78
N SER A 33 3.36 -25.15 -7.40
CA SER A 33 2.17 -25.95 -7.17
C SER A 33 2.09 -27.11 -8.16
N GLY A 34 1.98 -28.33 -7.65
CA GLY A 34 2.08 -29.56 -8.43
C GLY A 34 0.88 -29.93 -9.30
N ASP A 35 -0.30 -29.32 -9.11
CA ASP A 35 -1.52 -29.69 -9.85
C ASP A 35 -1.83 -28.78 -11.05
N HIS A 36 -1.30 -27.55 -11.08
CA HIS A 36 -1.65 -26.58 -12.12
C HIS A 36 -0.44 -25.86 -12.76
N GLY A 37 0.80 -26.12 -12.36
CA GLY A 37 1.97 -25.48 -12.99
C GLY A 37 2.22 -24.03 -12.56
N ALA A 38 1.39 -23.50 -11.66
CA ALA A 38 1.59 -22.19 -11.06
C ALA A 38 2.95 -22.12 -10.32
N GLN A 39 3.84 -21.27 -10.83
CA GLN A 39 5.13 -20.97 -10.25
C GLN A 39 5.16 -19.51 -9.80
N ALA A 40 5.50 -19.28 -8.54
CA ALA A 40 5.78 -17.96 -8.02
C ALA A 40 7.24 -17.85 -7.62
N GLN A 41 7.92 -16.83 -8.11
CA GLN A 41 9.27 -16.47 -7.68
C GLN A 41 9.20 -15.12 -6.95
N TYR A 42 9.70 -15.11 -5.72
CA TYR A 42 9.81 -13.96 -4.85
C TYR A 42 11.29 -13.65 -4.62
N GLN A 43 11.68 -12.40 -4.80
CA GLN A 43 12.99 -11.89 -4.41
C GLN A 43 12.79 -10.59 -3.64
N SER A 44 13.43 -10.47 -2.48
CA SER A 44 13.52 -9.21 -1.76
C SER A 44 14.92 -8.92 -1.25
N GLN A 45 15.24 -7.64 -1.25
CA GLN A 45 16.45 -7.12 -0.65
C GLN A 45 16.08 -5.94 0.25
N SER A 46 16.60 -5.96 1.48
CA SER A 46 16.47 -4.85 2.42
C SER A 46 17.85 -4.43 2.89
N GLN A 47 18.06 -3.12 2.96
CA GLN A 47 19.26 -2.49 3.49
C GLN A 47 18.86 -1.53 4.61
N TYR A 48 19.59 -1.62 5.72
CA TYR A 48 19.43 -0.80 6.90
C TYR A 48 20.77 -0.12 7.17
N GLN A 49 20.74 1.20 7.28
CA GLN A 49 21.91 1.99 7.65
C GLN A 49 21.53 2.92 8.79
N SER A 50 22.36 2.94 9.83
CA SER A 50 22.26 3.82 10.98
C SER A 50 23.64 4.45 11.18
N GLY A 51 23.73 5.77 11.08
CA GLY A 51 24.95 6.54 11.37
C GLY A 51 25.02 6.94 12.84
N HIS A 52 26.20 7.35 13.32
CA HIS A 52 26.33 8.00 14.62
C HIS A 52 25.49 9.30 14.64
N GLY A 53 24.43 9.34 15.44
CA GLY A 53 23.72 10.57 15.80
C GLY A 53 22.28 10.68 15.29
N ASP A 54 22.03 10.55 13.98
CA ASP A 54 20.83 11.19 13.42
C ASP A 54 20.03 10.34 12.43
N GLY A 55 19.84 9.07 12.76
CA GLY A 55 18.69 8.33 12.24
C GLY A 55 18.96 7.02 11.52
N VAL A 56 17.88 6.27 11.31
CA VAL A 56 17.90 4.99 10.61
C VAL A 56 17.22 5.15 9.25
N GLN A 57 17.94 4.85 8.18
CA GLN A 57 17.36 4.71 6.85
C GLN A 57 17.21 3.22 6.53
N ALA A 58 15.98 2.82 6.20
CA ALA A 58 15.69 1.50 5.66
C ALA A 58 15.18 1.64 4.22
N GLN A 59 15.71 0.82 3.33
CA GLN A 59 15.20 0.67 1.98
C GLN A 59 14.95 -0.81 1.70
N SER A 60 13.79 -1.14 1.16
CA SER A 60 13.50 -2.48 0.69
C SER A 60 12.89 -2.46 -0.71
N GLN A 61 13.28 -3.46 -1.49
CA GLN A 61 12.69 -3.73 -2.80
C GLN A 61 12.27 -5.19 -2.84
N ALA A 62 11.08 -5.44 -3.37
CA ALA A 62 10.58 -6.78 -3.61
C ALA A 62 10.04 -6.89 -5.03
N GLN A 63 10.35 -8.02 -5.68
CA GLN A 63 9.80 -8.39 -6.97
C GLN A 63 9.17 -9.78 -6.86
N ILE A 64 7.95 -9.91 -7.36
CA ILE A 64 7.24 -11.18 -7.44
C ILE A 64 6.84 -11.40 -8.89
N GLN A 65 7.18 -12.56 -9.42
CA GLN A 65 6.72 -13.01 -10.72
C GLN A 65 5.89 -14.27 -10.48
N ILE A 66 4.65 -14.24 -10.92
CA ILE A 66 3.71 -15.36 -10.82
C ILE A 66 3.37 -15.74 -12.25
N GLY A 67 3.61 -17.00 -12.60
CA GLY A 67 3.26 -17.55 -13.90
C GLY A 67 2.41 -18.80 -13.71
N ASP A 68 1.31 -18.88 -14.46
CA ASP A 68 0.51 -20.10 -14.62
C ASP A 68 0.25 -20.35 -16.11
N HIS A 69 -0.32 -21.50 -16.48
CA HIS A 69 -0.70 -21.85 -17.85
C HIS A 69 -1.71 -20.85 -18.45
N GLY A 70 -1.22 -19.72 -18.92
CA GLY A 70 -2.00 -18.68 -19.59
C GLY A 70 -2.06 -17.32 -18.88
N ALA A 71 -1.36 -17.12 -17.74
CA ALA A 71 -1.35 -15.82 -17.06
C ALA A 71 0.04 -15.52 -16.47
N GLN A 72 0.51 -14.29 -16.64
CA GLN A 72 1.73 -13.79 -16.00
C GLN A 72 1.41 -12.52 -15.23
N ALA A 73 1.77 -12.50 -13.96
CA ALA A 73 1.68 -11.33 -13.10
C ALA A 73 3.05 -10.95 -12.55
N GLN A 74 3.36 -9.66 -12.60
CA GLN A 74 4.56 -9.08 -12.03
C GLN A 74 4.17 -8.04 -10.98
N TYR A 75 4.74 -8.17 -9.79
CA TYR A 75 4.64 -7.20 -8.71
C TYR A 75 6.03 -6.63 -8.43
N GLN A 76 6.12 -5.32 -8.29
CA GLN A 76 7.32 -4.64 -7.80
C GLN A 76 6.92 -3.65 -6.71
N SER A 77 7.58 -3.72 -5.57
CA SER A 77 7.41 -2.74 -4.50
C SER A 77 8.72 -2.16 -4.03
N GLN A 78 8.73 -0.86 -3.78
CA GLN A 78 9.81 -0.14 -3.14
C GLN A 78 9.28 0.51 -1.87
N TYR A 79 10.06 0.41 -0.81
CA TYR A 79 9.75 1.01 0.48
C TYR A 79 11.00 1.72 1.00
N GLN A 80 10.81 2.94 1.49
CA GLN A 80 11.85 3.71 2.14
C GLN A 80 11.29 4.29 3.43
N SER A 81 12.02 4.11 4.54
CA SER A 81 11.71 4.75 5.81
C SER A 81 12.92 5.43 6.42
N GLN A 82 12.70 6.56 7.06
CA GLN A 82 13.68 7.33 7.81
C GLN A 82 13.16 7.56 9.23
N PHE A 83 14.02 7.34 10.21
CA PHE A 83 13.76 7.60 11.63
C PHE A 83 14.74 8.67 12.10
N GLY A 84 14.26 9.80 12.64
CA GLY A 84 15.13 10.89 13.16
C GLY A 84 15.68 10.61 14.56
N GLY A 85 16.93 11.03 14.82
CA GLY A 85 17.66 10.73 16.07
C GLY A 85 17.43 11.73 17.23
N HIS A 86 17.00 12.96 16.95
CA HIS A 86 16.87 14.00 17.98
C HIS A 86 15.47 14.61 18.11
N ASP A 87 14.66 14.54 17.06
CA ASP A 87 13.21 14.75 17.09
C ASP A 87 12.59 13.46 16.56
N VAL A 88 11.84 12.75 17.39
CA VAL A 88 11.40 11.37 17.15
C VAL A 88 10.31 11.36 16.06
N GLY A 89 10.74 11.55 14.82
CA GLY A 89 9.96 11.55 13.60
C GLY A 89 10.22 10.28 12.80
N TYR A 90 9.16 9.69 12.28
CA TYR A 90 9.18 8.59 11.33
C TYR A 90 8.52 9.05 10.05
N GLN A 91 9.23 8.93 8.93
CA GLN A 91 8.66 9.10 7.61
C GLN A 91 8.88 7.82 6.82
N ALA A 92 7.81 7.27 6.26
CA ALA A 92 7.89 6.16 5.33
C ALA A 92 7.07 6.40 4.08
N GLN A 93 7.66 6.03 2.95
CA GLN A 93 7.02 6.06 1.65
C GLN A 93 7.12 4.68 1.02
N SER A 94 6.01 4.21 0.46
CA SER A 94 5.98 3.01 -0.34
C SER A 94 5.31 3.25 -1.69
N GLN A 95 5.81 2.56 -2.69
CA GLN A 95 5.18 2.47 -4.00
C GLN A 95 5.17 1.02 -4.43
N ALA A 96 4.04 0.54 -4.91
CA ALA A 96 3.88 -0.79 -5.48
C ALA A 96 3.21 -0.68 -6.83
N GLN A 97 3.70 -1.47 -7.79
CA GLN A 97 3.12 -1.63 -9.10
C GLN A 97 2.91 -3.12 -9.35
N PHE A 98 1.74 -3.43 -9.88
CA PHE A 98 1.34 -4.77 -10.27
C PHE A 98 0.81 -4.72 -11.69
N GLN A 99 1.25 -5.67 -12.49
CA GLN A 99 0.79 -5.84 -13.85
C GLN A 99 0.49 -7.31 -14.07
N SER A 100 -0.71 -7.63 -14.57
CA SER A 100 -1.11 -8.98 -14.95
C SER A 100 -1.58 -9.00 -16.40
N GLY A 101 -1.21 -10.05 -17.14
CA GLY A 101 -1.65 -10.27 -18.51
C GLY A 101 -2.05 -11.73 -18.75
N HIS A 102 -3.06 -11.93 -19.58
CA HIS A 102 -3.55 -13.27 -19.97
C HIS A 102 -3.13 -13.64 -21.40
N VAL A 103 -2.56 -14.82 -21.59
CA VAL A 103 -2.23 -15.42 -22.90
C VAL A 103 -3.50 -16.04 -23.47
N GLY A 104 -4.34 -15.23 -24.11
CA GLY A 104 -5.54 -15.70 -24.81
C GLY A 104 -6.62 -14.62 -24.97
N HIS A 105 -6.67 -13.69 -24.02
CA HIS A 105 -7.47 -12.47 -24.10
C HIS A 105 -6.48 -11.31 -24.01
N ASN A 106 -6.52 -10.36 -24.94
CA ASN A 106 -5.58 -9.24 -25.04
C ASN A 106 -5.81 -8.19 -23.93
N SER A 107 -6.02 -8.65 -22.70
CA SER A 107 -6.42 -7.89 -21.53
C SER A 107 -5.21 -7.72 -20.62
N THR A 108 -4.95 -6.50 -20.17
CA THR A 108 -3.89 -6.18 -19.21
C THR A 108 -4.49 -5.48 -18.02
N ASP A 109 -4.28 -6.04 -16.83
CA ASP A 109 -4.67 -5.39 -15.58
C ASP A 109 -3.44 -4.69 -15.00
N GLN A 110 -3.55 -3.39 -14.75
CA GLN A 110 -2.52 -2.61 -14.09
C GLN A 110 -3.06 -2.08 -12.77
N PHE A 111 -2.26 -2.23 -11.73
CA PHE A 111 -2.55 -1.72 -10.40
C PHE A 111 -1.34 -0.98 -9.86
N GLN A 112 -1.52 0.27 -9.48
CA GLN A 112 -0.49 1.09 -8.87
C GLN A 112 -0.97 1.60 -7.53
N VAL A 113 -0.11 1.47 -6.52
CA VAL A 113 -0.33 1.96 -5.16
C VAL A 113 0.82 2.85 -4.76
N GLN A 114 0.51 3.98 -4.16
CA GLN A 114 1.45 4.83 -3.47
C GLN A 114 0.94 5.14 -2.08
N SER A 115 1.78 4.96 -1.07
CA SER A 115 1.48 5.31 0.31
C SER A 115 2.59 6.16 0.89
N GLN A 116 2.22 7.19 1.65
CA GLN A 116 3.12 8.03 2.41
C GLN A 116 2.59 8.13 3.84
N SER A 117 3.44 7.84 4.80
CA SER A 117 3.13 7.94 6.22
C SER A 117 4.19 8.77 6.91
N GLN A 118 3.74 9.66 7.77
CA GLN A 118 4.58 10.48 8.63
C GLN A 118 4.02 10.40 10.04
N SER A 119 4.88 10.21 11.02
CA SER A 119 4.49 10.28 12.42
C SER A 119 5.57 10.98 13.22
N GLN A 120 5.16 11.74 14.22
CA GLN A 120 6.05 12.49 15.09
C GLN A 120 5.64 12.25 16.53
N TRP A 121 6.62 12.00 17.38
CA TRP A 121 6.49 11.91 18.81
C TRP A 121 7.03 13.21 19.41
N GLY A 122 6.13 14.03 19.96
CA GLY A 122 6.54 15.21 20.72
C GLY A 122 6.86 14.80 22.16
N GLN A 123 8.06 15.14 22.66
CA GLN A 123 8.48 14.81 24.04
C GLN A 123 7.54 15.35 25.12
N ASP A 124 6.75 16.38 24.82
CA ASP A 124 5.73 16.95 25.71
C ASP A 124 4.35 17.10 25.03
N ALA A 125 4.13 16.63 23.80
CA ALA A 125 2.94 16.99 22.99
C ALA A 125 2.04 15.81 22.55
N GLY A 126 2.37 14.57 22.93
CA GLY A 126 1.66 13.38 22.48
C GLY A 126 2.19 12.85 21.12
N TYR A 127 1.57 11.78 20.62
CA TYR A 127 1.90 11.19 19.32
C TYR A 127 0.97 11.75 18.26
N GLN A 128 1.50 12.14 17.10
CA GLN A 128 0.69 12.43 15.92
C GLN A 128 1.19 11.61 14.74
N ALA A 129 0.27 10.96 14.03
CA ALA A 129 0.54 10.27 12.78
C ALA A 129 -0.44 10.70 11.71
N GLN A 130 0.07 10.88 10.50
CA GLN A 130 -0.70 11.12 9.31
C GLN A 130 -0.25 10.12 8.24
N SER A 131 -1.21 9.46 7.60
CA SER A 131 -0.96 8.61 6.45
C SER A 131 -1.86 9.02 5.29
N GLN A 132 -1.29 8.99 4.09
CA GLN A 132 -2.00 9.20 2.83
C GLN A 132 -1.75 7.98 1.95
N TYR A 133 -2.82 7.43 1.40
CA TYR A 133 -2.84 6.28 0.54
C TYR A 133 -3.54 6.65 -0.76
N GLN A 134 -2.93 6.32 -1.89
CA GLN A 134 -3.52 6.46 -3.21
C GLN A 134 -3.34 5.14 -3.95
N SER A 135 -4.41 4.65 -4.57
CA SER A 135 -4.35 3.51 -5.46
C SER A 135 -5.15 3.77 -6.72
N GLN A 136 -4.67 3.22 -7.82
CA GLN A 136 -5.32 3.23 -9.11
C GLN A 136 -5.22 1.84 -9.72
N THR A 137 -6.36 1.29 -10.09
CA THR A 137 -6.48 0.05 -10.85
C THR A 137 -7.08 0.37 -12.20
N GLN A 138 -6.45 -0.11 -13.26
CA GLN A 138 -6.95 -0.02 -14.62
C GLN A 138 -7.07 -1.44 -15.17
N TYR A 139 -8.25 -1.79 -15.64
CA TYR A 139 -8.55 -3.06 -16.28
C TYR A 139 -8.74 -2.82 -17.77
N ASP A 140 -7.70 -3.06 -18.57
CA ASP A 140 -7.80 -2.94 -20.02
C ASP A 140 -8.39 -4.24 -20.59
N HIS A 141 -9.58 -4.17 -21.18
CA HIS A 141 -10.13 -5.26 -21.97
C HIS A 141 -9.74 -5.03 -23.43
N GLY A 142 -9.10 -6.03 -24.04
CA GLY A 142 -8.41 -6.02 -25.33
C GLY A 142 -9.17 -5.62 -26.61
N HIS A 143 -10.32 -4.96 -26.47
CA HIS A 143 -11.09 -4.31 -27.51
C HIS A 143 -11.19 -2.78 -27.34
N GLY A 144 -10.28 -2.15 -26.59
CA GLY A 144 -10.20 -0.68 -26.45
C GLY A 144 -11.16 -0.10 -25.40
N HIS A 145 -11.63 -0.93 -24.48
CA HIS A 145 -12.54 -0.55 -23.41
C HIS A 145 -11.86 -0.88 -22.08
N GLY A 146 -11.59 0.14 -21.27
CA GLY A 146 -10.90 -0.02 -20.00
C GLY A 146 -11.74 0.51 -18.85
N ASP A 147 -11.83 -0.27 -17.77
CA ASP A 147 -12.42 0.20 -16.52
C ASP A 147 -11.32 0.84 -15.66
N VAL A 148 -11.63 1.96 -15.03
CA VAL A 148 -10.71 2.63 -14.12
C VAL A 148 -11.33 2.70 -12.74
N PHE A 149 -10.63 2.11 -11.78
CA PHE A 149 -10.89 2.28 -10.36
C PHE A 149 -9.80 3.16 -9.76
N GLN A 150 -10.18 4.28 -9.14
CA GLN A 150 -9.25 5.11 -8.40
C GLN A 150 -9.74 5.24 -6.97
N SER A 151 -8.86 5.04 -6.00
CA SER A 151 -9.17 5.32 -4.60
C SER A 151 -8.07 6.10 -3.91
N GLN A 152 -8.47 7.04 -3.08
CA GLN A 152 -7.60 7.79 -2.20
C GLN A 152 -8.13 7.68 -0.78
N ALA A 153 -7.24 7.45 0.17
CA ALA A 153 -7.55 7.46 1.59
C ALA A 153 -6.55 8.31 2.35
N GLN A 154 -7.02 8.98 3.38
CA GLN A 154 -6.19 9.74 4.31
C GLN A 154 -6.60 9.37 5.72
N SER A 155 -5.62 9.13 6.58
CA SER A 155 -5.82 8.92 8.00
C SER A 155 -4.95 9.85 8.82
N GLN A 156 -5.52 10.32 9.92
CA GLN A 156 -4.82 11.09 10.93
C GLN A 156 -5.16 10.50 12.29
N SER A 157 -4.14 10.23 13.10
CA SER A 157 -4.28 9.69 14.43
C SER A 157 -3.45 10.53 15.39
N GLN A 158 -4.00 10.82 16.56
CA GLN A 158 -3.33 11.54 17.64
C GLN A 158 -3.54 10.82 18.97
N TRP A 159 -2.49 10.74 19.78
CA TRP A 159 -2.57 10.38 21.19
C TRP A 159 -2.38 11.63 22.04
N GLY A 160 -3.21 11.76 23.08
CA GLY A 160 -3.11 12.78 24.11
C GLY A 160 -1.87 12.62 24.99
N HIS A 161 -1.60 13.65 25.79
CA HIS A 161 -0.47 13.68 26.71
C HIS A 161 -0.56 12.54 27.74
N GLY A 162 0.37 11.59 27.72
CA GLY A 162 0.37 10.45 28.63
C GLY A 162 -0.23 9.16 28.06
N GLY A 163 -0.72 9.16 26.81
CA GLY A 163 -1.23 7.96 26.12
C GLY A 163 -2.61 7.49 26.58
N ASP A 164 -3.31 8.34 27.32
CA ASP A 164 -4.62 8.14 27.97
C ASP A 164 -5.81 8.40 27.04
N ALA A 165 -5.63 9.25 26.03
CA ALA A 165 -6.64 9.58 25.03
C ALA A 165 -6.11 9.29 23.62
N PHE A 166 -6.97 8.76 22.75
CA PHE A 166 -6.68 8.54 21.34
C PHE A 166 -7.80 9.11 20.50
N GLN A 167 -7.44 9.79 19.41
CA GLN A 167 -8.38 10.20 18.38
C GLN A 167 -7.83 9.79 17.02
N SER A 168 -8.65 9.14 16.21
CA SER A 168 -8.34 8.81 14.83
C SER A 168 -9.47 9.25 13.93
N GLN A 169 -9.11 9.83 12.79
CA GLN A 169 -9.99 10.16 11.70
C GLN A 169 -9.46 9.51 10.43
N TYR A 170 -10.35 8.83 9.71
CA TYR A 170 -10.09 8.23 8.42
C TYR A 170 -11.12 8.75 7.42
N GLN A 171 -10.64 9.11 6.23
CA GLN A 171 -11.48 9.49 5.11
C GLN A 171 -10.99 8.75 3.88
N SER A 172 -11.91 8.17 3.11
CA SER A 172 -11.59 7.59 1.81
C SER A 172 -12.61 7.95 0.77
N GLN A 173 -12.14 8.13 -0.45
CA GLN A 173 -12.95 8.32 -1.63
C GLN A 173 -12.52 7.31 -2.69
N SER A 174 -13.49 6.63 -3.29
CA SER A 174 -13.29 5.72 -4.40
C SER A 174 -14.19 6.12 -5.55
N GLN A 175 -13.63 6.10 -6.76
CA GLN A 175 -14.36 6.30 -8.00
C GLN A 175 -14.14 5.09 -8.89
N TYR A 176 -15.22 4.61 -9.49
CA TYR A 176 -15.21 3.59 -10.52
C TYR A 176 -15.87 4.17 -11.76
N ASP A 177 -15.14 4.13 -12.87
CA ASP A 177 -15.60 4.56 -14.18
C ASP A 177 -15.62 3.35 -15.13
N HIS A 178 -16.78 3.08 -15.71
CA HIS A 178 -17.02 1.95 -16.60
C HIS A 178 -16.94 2.44 -18.05
N GLY A 179 -16.05 1.85 -18.85
CA GLY A 179 -15.66 2.35 -20.18
C GLY A 179 -16.70 2.24 -21.33
N HIS A 180 -18.00 2.21 -21.03
CA HIS A 180 -19.07 2.13 -22.04
C HIS A 180 -19.90 3.43 -22.08
N GLY A 181 -20.43 3.78 -23.25
CA GLY A 181 -21.18 5.03 -23.58
C GLY A 181 -22.48 5.34 -22.80
N HIS A 182 -22.60 4.84 -21.59
CA HIS A 182 -23.44 5.34 -20.50
C HIS A 182 -22.51 5.47 -19.29
N GLY A 183 -22.01 6.68 -19.05
CA GLY A 183 -20.99 6.98 -18.03
C GLY A 183 -21.54 6.79 -16.62
N ASP A 184 -21.65 5.54 -16.20
CA ASP A 184 -22.05 5.17 -14.85
C ASP A 184 -20.83 5.33 -13.96
N VAL A 185 -20.73 6.50 -13.34
CA VAL A 185 -19.69 6.80 -12.37
C VAL A 185 -20.22 6.40 -11.00
N PHE A 186 -19.57 5.42 -10.38
CA PHE A 186 -19.80 5.14 -8.98
C PHE A 186 -18.79 5.90 -8.15
N GLN A 187 -19.29 6.71 -7.21
CA GLN A 187 -18.47 7.44 -6.25
C GLN A 187 -18.88 7.02 -4.83
N ALA A 188 -17.92 6.53 -4.06
CA ALA A 188 -18.11 6.22 -2.65
C ALA A 188 -17.18 7.10 -1.81
N GLN A 189 -17.71 7.64 -0.73
CA GLN A 189 -16.97 8.37 0.29
C GLN A 189 -17.30 7.78 1.67
N ALA A 190 -16.26 7.30 2.35
CA ALA A 190 -16.38 6.80 3.72
C ALA A 190 -15.60 7.70 4.66
N GLN A 191 -16.18 8.00 5.82
CA GLN A 191 -15.54 8.71 6.90
C GLN A 191 -15.74 7.94 8.20
N SER A 192 -14.67 7.76 8.95
CA SER A 192 -14.74 7.17 10.28
C SER A 192 -13.94 8.00 11.27
N GLN A 193 -14.48 8.11 12.48
CA GLN A 193 -13.82 8.72 13.60
C GLN A 193 -13.90 7.76 14.78
N THR A 194 -12.77 7.52 15.42
CA THR A 194 -12.69 6.74 16.66
C THR A 194 -12.03 7.58 17.73
N GLN A 195 -12.61 7.61 18.92
CA GLN A 195 -12.09 8.30 20.08
C GLN A 195 -12.11 7.39 21.30
N TRP A 196 -11.01 7.39 22.03
CA TRP A 196 -10.90 6.82 23.36
C TRP A 196 -10.71 7.95 24.36
N GLY A 197 -11.67 8.04 25.29
CA GLY A 197 -11.67 9.01 26.37
C GLY A 197 -10.86 8.53 27.57
N HIS A 198 -10.38 9.50 28.35
CA HIS A 198 -9.57 9.30 29.55
C HIS A 198 -10.32 8.54 30.68
N ASP A 199 -11.65 8.43 30.58
CA ASP A 199 -12.55 7.70 31.47
C ASP A 199 -12.79 6.23 31.04
N GLY A 200 -12.09 5.77 29.99
CA GLY A 200 -12.31 4.45 29.39
C GLY A 200 -13.50 4.40 28.43
N GLY A 201 -14.13 5.54 28.14
CA GLY A 201 -15.20 5.65 27.16
C GLY A 201 -14.67 5.42 25.74
N TYR A 202 -15.31 4.52 25.01
CA TYR A 202 -15.08 4.31 23.58
C TYR A 202 -16.23 4.94 22.79
N GLN A 203 -15.90 5.83 21.86
CA GLN A 203 -16.85 6.34 20.88
C GLN A 203 -16.30 6.11 19.48
N ALA A 204 -17.11 5.50 18.62
CA ALA A 204 -16.83 5.41 17.20
C ALA A 204 -18.02 5.93 16.42
N GLN A 205 -17.74 6.77 15.43
CA GLN A 205 -18.71 7.22 14.46
C GLN A 205 -18.23 6.79 13.08
N TYR A 206 -19.11 6.12 12.34
CA TYR A 206 -18.86 5.71 10.97
C TYR A 206 -19.96 6.30 10.10
N GLN A 207 -19.57 6.96 9.02
CA GLN A 207 -20.48 7.47 8.02
C GLN A 207 -19.97 7.03 6.65
N ASP A 208 -20.84 6.37 5.91
CA ASP A 208 -20.59 6.01 4.51
C ASP A 208 -21.64 6.69 3.65
N GLN A 209 -21.18 7.28 2.55
CA GLN A 209 -22.04 7.85 1.53
C GLN A 209 -21.58 7.29 0.19
N SER A 210 -22.48 6.62 -0.51
CA SER A 210 -22.25 6.17 -1.87
C SER A 210 -23.29 6.82 -2.78
N GLN A 211 -22.82 7.34 -3.91
CA GLN A 211 -23.67 7.90 -4.94
C GLN A 211 -23.37 7.17 -6.26
N TYR A 212 -24.44 6.71 -6.90
CA TYR A 212 -24.42 6.33 -8.29
C TYR A 212 -24.81 7.55 -9.10
N VAL A 213 -23.88 8.06 -9.90
CA VAL A 213 -24.17 9.11 -10.87
C VAL A 213 -24.40 8.42 -12.20
N TYR A 214 -25.67 8.30 -12.57
CA TYR A 214 -26.05 7.94 -13.93
C TYR A 214 -25.99 9.21 -14.77
N ASP A 215 -24.94 9.37 -15.59
CA ASP A 215 -24.97 10.42 -16.62
C ASP A 215 -25.85 9.94 -17.77
N HIS A 216 -27.16 10.20 -17.65
CA HIS A 216 -28.04 10.19 -18.80
C HIS A 216 -27.73 11.42 -19.65
N GLY A 217 -26.68 11.31 -20.47
CA GLY A 217 -26.41 12.23 -21.56
C GLY A 217 -27.68 12.39 -22.40
N HIS A 218 -28.34 13.53 -22.21
CA HIS A 218 -29.41 14.02 -23.06
C HIS A 218 -28.85 14.11 -24.48
N TYR A 219 -29.15 13.13 -25.34
CA TYR A 219 -29.14 13.35 -26.78
C TYR A 219 -30.35 14.21 -27.14
N GLY A 220 -30.26 15.49 -26.79
CA GLY A 220 -31.11 16.54 -27.31
C GLY A 220 -30.49 17.11 -28.58
N CYS A 221 -31.21 16.91 -29.69
CA CYS A 221 -31.21 17.72 -30.92
C CYS A 221 -29.97 17.63 -31.82
N PHE A 222 -30.12 17.02 -33.01
CA PHE A 222 -30.32 17.73 -34.29
C PHE A 222 -30.96 16.80 -35.32
#